data_AF-A0A5A7PKX7-F1
#
_entry.id   AF-A0A5A7PKX7-F1
#
_cell.length_a   1.000
_cell.length_b   1.000
_cell.length_c   1.000
_cell.angle_alpha   90.00
_cell.angle_beta   90.00
_cell.angle_gamma   90.00
#
_symmetry.space_group_name_H-M   'P 1'
#
loop_
_entity.id
_entity.type
_entity.pdbx_description
1 polymer ?
#
loop_
_entity_poly.entity_id
_entity_poly.type
_entity_poly.pdbx_seq_one_letter_code
_entity_poly.pdbx_strand_id
1 'polypeptide(L)'
;MYLKKPFWSDSFDPEPESEPPSPVFELVKSLDRQRLYREVTLALRTGLREARAEFSFLRIRGLRSLLKFLRSVAESDDTINLFCHSQSIPELQVVPVLFQHSLIEVEEHHVANLNHIFTVEPMKITSPATDAEVALALRVLEGCCLLHSESTILAHQHKAITVLMNILSTRGVLEQGACLDALIAIMLDSSSNQMDFEACNGIEEVALLIRDKQTEEHLRLKCGEFLLLLIGHVNGREKPPMMTIHEDVRRFLGEKSASLIWAASQFGSTLDPEQRLTALHIQARRVLESIDLY
;
A
#
# COMPACT_ATOMS: atom_id res chain seq x y z
N MET A 1 34.61 -3.40 -3.28
CA MET A 1 33.99 -4.48 -2.48
C MET A 1 32.81 -5.02 -3.27
N TYR A 2 32.91 -6.26 -3.75
CA TYR A 2 31.79 -6.93 -4.42
C TYR A 2 30.73 -7.25 -3.37
N LEU A 3 29.64 -6.49 -3.33
CA LEU A 3 28.45 -6.90 -2.59
C LEU A 3 27.91 -8.15 -3.31
N LYS A 4 28.05 -9.32 -2.67
CA LYS A 4 27.36 -10.54 -3.09
C LYS A 4 25.87 -10.21 -3.23
N LYS A 5 25.22 -10.80 -4.24
CA LYS A 5 23.75 -10.74 -4.36
C LYS A 5 23.11 -11.18 -3.03
N PRO A 6 22.01 -10.55 -2.62
CA PRO A 6 21.34 -10.90 -1.37
C PRO A 6 20.85 -12.35 -1.44
N PHE A 7 20.92 -13.07 -0.32
CA PHE A 7 20.72 -14.52 -0.29
C PHE A 7 19.31 -14.95 -0.71
N TRP A 8 18.32 -14.08 -0.50
CA TRP A 8 16.93 -14.31 -0.89
C TRP A 8 16.67 -14.29 -2.40
N SER A 9 17.64 -13.91 -3.25
CA SER A 9 17.43 -13.92 -4.72
C SER A 9 17.64 -15.27 -5.38
N ASP A 10 18.14 -16.26 -4.64
CA ASP A 10 18.41 -17.59 -5.15
C ASP A 10 17.28 -18.51 -4.68
N SER A 11 16.47 -18.97 -5.64
CA SER A 11 15.38 -19.92 -5.43
C SER A 11 15.92 -21.20 -4.79
N PHE A 12 15.35 -21.63 -3.67
CA PHE A 12 15.67 -22.92 -3.07
C PHE A 12 15.17 -24.05 -3.98
N ASP A 13 16.09 -24.87 -4.50
CA ASP A 13 15.77 -26.10 -5.22
C ASP A 13 15.10 -27.13 -4.27
N PRO A 14 14.15 -27.96 -4.74
CA PRO A 14 13.45 -28.93 -3.90
C PRO A 14 14.36 -30.12 -3.55
N GLU A 15 14.42 -30.46 -2.26
CA GLU A 15 15.16 -31.62 -1.72
C GLU A 15 14.50 -32.97 -2.08
N PRO A 16 15.28 -34.03 -2.40
CA PRO A 16 14.80 -35.40 -2.37
C PRO A 16 14.80 -35.97 -0.94
N GLU A 17 13.81 -36.82 -0.64
CA GLU A 17 13.61 -37.42 0.68
C GLU A 17 14.72 -38.39 1.14
N SER A 18 14.90 -38.42 2.47
CA SER A 18 15.35 -39.53 3.33
C SER A 18 16.84 -39.67 3.71
N GLU A 19 17.23 -39.00 4.81
CA GLU A 19 18.17 -39.45 5.86
C GLU A 19 17.92 -38.58 7.14
N PRO A 20 18.17 -39.06 8.37
CA PRO A 20 18.04 -38.22 9.56
C PRO A 20 19.00 -37.03 9.46
N PRO A 21 18.56 -35.80 9.79
CA PRO A 21 19.36 -34.61 9.57
C PRO A 21 20.67 -34.73 10.33
N SER A 22 21.79 -34.74 9.61
CA SER A 22 23.12 -34.70 10.21
C SER A 22 23.22 -33.46 11.12
N PRO A 23 23.88 -33.53 12.30
CA PRO A 23 24.10 -32.36 13.15
C PRO A 23 24.76 -31.18 12.41
N VAL A 24 25.53 -31.47 11.36
CA VAL A 24 26.13 -30.47 10.47
C VAL A 24 25.06 -29.78 9.62
N PHE A 25 24.08 -30.53 9.11
CA PHE A 25 22.96 -29.99 8.34
C PHE A 25 22.07 -29.08 9.19
N GLU A 26 21.76 -29.47 10.43
CA GLU A 26 21.03 -28.61 11.37
C GLU A 26 21.78 -27.32 11.69
N LEU A 27 23.11 -27.40 11.87
CA LEU A 27 23.95 -26.23 12.09
C LEU A 27 23.94 -25.29 10.87
N VAL A 28 24.05 -25.82 9.66
CA VAL A 28 23.99 -25.02 8.42
C VAL A 28 22.64 -24.31 8.31
N LYS A 29 21.53 -25.04 8.48
CA LYS A 29 20.17 -24.46 8.46
C LYS A 29 20.00 -23.36 9.52
N SER A 30 20.55 -23.56 10.72
CA SER A 30 20.54 -22.54 11.78
C SER A 30 21.35 -21.30 11.41
N LEU A 31 22.53 -21.47 10.80
CA LEU A 31 23.37 -20.35 10.35
C LEU A 31 22.73 -19.58 9.20
N ASP A 32 22.10 -20.28 8.25
CA ASP A 32 21.38 -19.66 7.13
C ASP A 32 20.20 -18.84 7.65
N ARG A 33 19.44 -19.37 8.61
CA ARG A 33 18.37 -18.63 9.29
C ARG A 33 18.91 -17.38 9.98
N GLN A 34 20.00 -17.48 10.75
CA GLN A 34 20.62 -16.33 11.42
C GLN A 34 21.12 -15.28 10.41
N ARG A 35 21.68 -15.72 9.29
CA ARG A 35 22.10 -14.83 8.21
C ARG A 35 20.90 -14.09 7.63
N LEU A 36 19.81 -14.80 7.34
CA LEU A 36 18.58 -14.22 6.79
C LEU A 36 17.99 -13.15 7.74
N TYR A 37 17.93 -13.42 9.04
CA TYR A 37 17.52 -12.44 10.05
C TYR A 37 18.37 -11.15 10.00
N ARG A 38 19.69 -11.29 9.88
CA ARG A 38 20.61 -10.15 9.79
C ARG A 38 20.40 -9.36 8.50
N GLU A 39 20.21 -10.03 7.38
CA GLU A 39 19.98 -9.39 6.07
C GLU A 39 18.66 -8.61 6.06
N VAL A 40 17.56 -9.21 6.55
CA VAL A 40 16.25 -8.56 6.70
C VAL A 40 16.35 -7.33 7.61
N THR A 41 16.95 -7.50 8.79
CA THR A 41 17.11 -6.40 9.75
C THR A 41 17.95 -5.27 9.18
N LEU A 42 19.05 -5.58 8.48
CA LEU A 42 19.93 -4.59 7.89
C LEU A 42 19.25 -3.82 6.76
N ALA A 43 18.49 -4.52 5.89
CA ALA A 43 17.75 -3.90 4.80
C ALA A 43 16.69 -2.93 5.34
N LEU A 44 15.90 -3.34 6.33
CA LEU A 44 14.93 -2.48 6.99
C LEU A 44 15.58 -1.28 7.67
N ARG A 45 16.62 -1.48 8.49
CA ARG A 45 17.31 -0.36 9.16
C ARG A 45 17.88 0.64 8.18
N THR A 46 18.48 0.17 7.09
CA THR A 46 19.07 1.03 6.07
C THR A 46 17.99 1.81 5.33
N GLY A 47 16.94 1.13 4.85
CA GLY A 47 15.82 1.77 4.16
C GLY A 47 15.07 2.77 5.04
N LEU A 48 14.77 2.42 6.28
CA LEU A 48 14.08 3.30 7.23
C LEU A 48 14.92 4.48 7.67
N ARG A 49 16.23 4.31 7.85
CA ARG A 49 17.13 5.44 8.14
C ARG A 49 17.04 6.51 7.05
N GLU A 50 16.97 6.08 5.80
CA GLU A 50 16.89 6.99 4.65
C GLU A 50 15.48 7.56 4.47
N ALA A 51 14.44 6.76 4.70
CA ALA A 51 13.05 7.21 4.71
C ALA A 51 12.75 8.25 5.81
N ARG A 52 13.54 8.27 6.90
CA ARG A 52 13.47 9.27 7.97
C ARG A 52 14.28 10.54 7.70
N ALA A 53 14.95 10.65 6.56
CA ALA A 53 15.83 11.79 6.27
C ALA A 53 15.07 13.11 6.08
N GLU A 54 15.72 14.23 6.35
CA GLU A 54 15.12 15.57 6.24
C GLU A 54 14.89 15.99 4.77
N PHE A 55 15.63 15.39 3.83
CA PHE A 55 15.56 15.69 2.40
C PHE A 55 14.81 14.61 1.61
N SER A 56 13.89 15.05 0.75
CA SER A 56 13.03 14.19 -0.09
C SER A 56 13.83 13.21 -0.95
N PHE A 57 14.96 13.63 -1.53
CA PHE A 57 15.77 12.74 -2.37
C PHE A 57 16.35 11.53 -1.60
N LEU A 58 16.69 11.71 -0.31
CA LEU A 58 17.13 10.60 0.55
C LEU A 58 15.94 9.71 0.92
N ARG A 59 14.78 10.31 1.21
CA ARG A 59 13.56 9.54 1.51
C ARG A 59 13.13 8.69 0.31
N ILE A 60 13.10 9.25 -0.89
CA ILE A 60 12.86 8.52 -2.14
C ILE A 60 13.81 7.32 -2.28
N ARG A 61 15.10 7.52 -2.00
CA ARG A 61 16.10 6.44 -2.06
C ARG A 61 15.79 5.34 -1.05
N GLY A 62 15.45 5.70 0.19
CA GLY A 62 15.02 4.78 1.23
C GLY A 62 13.76 4.01 0.86
N LEU A 63 12.72 4.70 0.39
CA LEU A 63 11.45 4.10 -0.04
C LEU A 63 11.63 3.14 -1.22
N ARG A 64 12.48 3.46 -2.21
CA ARG A 64 12.82 2.53 -3.30
C ARG A 64 13.53 1.29 -2.78
N SER A 65 14.43 1.45 -1.80
CA SER A 65 15.11 0.32 -1.15
C SER A 65 14.10 -0.56 -0.42
N LEU A 66 13.17 0.05 0.33
CA LEU A 66 12.11 -0.67 1.04
C LEU A 66 11.17 -1.39 0.09
N LEU A 67 10.72 -0.74 -0.99
CA LEU A 67 9.84 -1.35 -1.99
C LEU A 67 10.51 -2.55 -2.67
N LYS A 68 11.80 -2.44 -3.02
CA LYS A 68 12.56 -3.56 -3.57
C LYS A 68 12.69 -4.70 -2.56
N PHE A 69 12.94 -4.37 -1.29
CA PHE A 69 13.01 -5.35 -0.22
C PHE A 69 11.68 -6.08 -0.02
N LEU A 70 10.54 -5.38 0.02
CA LEU A 70 9.21 -5.99 0.17
C LEU A 70 8.88 -6.95 -0.98
N ARG A 71 9.29 -6.62 -2.22
CA ARG A 71 9.13 -7.54 -3.35
C ARG A 71 9.90 -8.84 -3.15
N SER A 72 11.14 -8.78 -2.67
CA SER A 72 11.92 -9.99 -2.35
C SER A 72 11.35 -10.75 -1.15
N VAL A 73 10.78 -10.05 -0.16
CA VAL A 73 10.10 -10.71 0.97
C VAL A 73 8.90 -11.52 0.51
N ALA A 74 8.16 -11.02 -0.48
CA ALA A 74 6.97 -11.68 -1.02
C ALA A 74 7.25 -13.00 -1.79
N GLU A 75 8.52 -13.34 -2.02
CA GLU A 75 8.91 -14.54 -2.78
C GLU A 75 8.87 -15.83 -1.94
N SER A 76 8.82 -15.76 -0.60
CA SER A 76 8.81 -16.93 0.28
C SER A 76 8.10 -16.68 1.62
N ASP A 77 7.35 -17.67 2.10
CA ASP A 77 6.67 -17.63 3.41
C ASP A 77 7.64 -17.43 4.57
N ASP A 78 8.86 -17.96 4.49
CA ASP A 78 9.87 -17.77 5.54
C ASP A 78 10.27 -16.30 5.66
N THR A 79 10.48 -15.61 4.53
CA THR A 79 10.81 -14.18 4.54
C THR A 79 9.63 -13.32 4.94
N ILE A 80 8.40 -13.70 4.58
CA ILE A 80 7.17 -13.04 5.06
C ILE A 80 7.09 -13.12 6.58
N ASN A 81 7.25 -14.32 7.16
CA ASN A 81 7.21 -14.51 8.61
C ASN A 81 8.28 -13.70 9.34
N LEU A 82 9.49 -13.61 8.77
CA LEU A 82 10.56 -12.77 9.30
C LEU A 82 10.24 -11.27 9.23
N PHE A 83 9.65 -10.82 8.12
CA PHE A 83 9.18 -9.45 7.99
C PHE A 83 8.10 -9.15 9.04
N CYS A 84 7.07 -9.99 9.17
CA CYS A 84 6.04 -9.84 10.21
C CYS A 84 6.64 -9.74 11.61
N HIS A 85 7.56 -10.65 11.96
CA HIS A 85 8.27 -10.58 13.25
C HIS A 85 9.03 -9.26 13.43
N SER A 86 9.69 -8.76 12.38
CA SER A 86 10.41 -7.48 12.44
C SER A 86 9.48 -6.29 12.71
N GLN A 87 8.23 -6.34 12.28
CA GLN A 87 7.25 -5.27 12.48
C GLN A 87 6.71 -5.20 13.93
N SER A 88 7.02 -6.18 14.78
CA SER A 88 6.81 -6.09 16.23
C SER A 88 7.86 -5.23 16.95
N ILE A 89 8.98 -4.92 16.28
CA ILE A 89 10.10 -4.15 16.84
C ILE A 89 9.94 -2.68 16.43
N PRO A 90 9.71 -1.75 17.36
CA PRO A 90 9.39 -0.35 17.05
C PRO A 90 10.35 0.34 16.08
N GLU A 91 11.66 0.09 16.19
CA GLU A 91 12.66 0.75 15.34
C GLU A 91 12.61 0.28 13.88
N LEU A 92 12.04 -0.91 13.64
CA LEU A 92 11.92 -1.57 12.35
C LEU A 92 10.52 -1.46 11.73
N GLN A 93 9.57 -0.83 12.42
CA GLN A 93 8.24 -0.59 11.90
C GLN A 93 8.28 0.36 10.71
N VAL A 94 7.66 -0.07 9.60
CA VAL A 94 7.63 0.71 8.36
C VAL A 94 6.49 1.71 8.36
N VAL A 95 5.27 1.28 8.70
CA VAL A 95 4.05 2.10 8.61
C VAL A 95 4.17 3.45 9.33
N PRO A 96 4.61 3.53 10.60
CA PRO A 96 4.73 4.82 11.29
C PRO A 96 5.70 5.78 10.59
N VAL A 97 6.78 5.26 9.99
CA VAL A 97 7.77 6.09 9.29
C VAL A 97 7.17 6.72 8.03
N LEU A 98 6.33 5.99 7.30
CA LEU A 98 5.65 6.53 6.12
C LEU A 98 4.77 7.72 6.50
N PHE A 99 3.94 7.54 7.53
CA PHE A 99 3.03 8.58 8.01
C PHE A 99 3.72 9.76 8.69
N GLN A 100 4.92 9.57 9.25
CA GLN A 100 5.68 10.64 9.92
C GLN A 100 6.60 11.43 9.00
N HIS A 101 6.97 10.90 7.83
CA HIS A 101 8.01 11.52 7.01
C HIS A 101 7.62 11.76 5.55
N SER A 102 6.67 11.00 5.00
CA SER A 102 6.34 11.05 3.57
C SER A 102 4.86 11.29 3.29
N LEU A 103 3.97 10.85 4.18
CA LEU A 103 2.52 11.03 4.08
C LEU A 103 1.97 12.06 5.09
N ILE A 104 2.86 12.80 5.77
CA ILE A 104 2.44 13.94 6.59
C ILE A 104 1.76 14.96 5.68
N GLU A 105 0.54 15.35 6.06
CA GLU A 105 -0.06 16.57 5.59
C GLU A 105 0.74 17.73 6.17
N VAL A 106 1.35 18.53 5.29
CA VAL A 106 2.02 19.74 5.73
C VAL A 106 0.92 20.67 6.21
N GLU A 107 0.62 20.65 7.51
CA GLU A 107 -0.02 21.80 8.14
C GLU A 107 0.85 23.00 7.75
N GLU A 108 0.24 24.01 7.13
CA GLU A 108 0.91 25.26 6.81
C GLU A 108 1.55 25.75 8.10
N HIS A 109 2.85 25.50 8.26
CA HIS A 109 3.60 26.02 9.39
C HIS A 109 3.58 27.52 9.17
N HIS A 110 2.63 28.21 9.81
CA HIS A 110 2.61 29.64 9.92
C HIS A 110 4.00 30.04 10.34
N VAL A 111 4.74 30.69 9.43
CA VAL A 111 6.04 31.26 9.74
C VAL A 111 5.79 32.27 10.84
N ALA A 112 6.03 31.85 12.09
CA ALA A 112 5.87 32.72 13.23
C ALA A 112 6.78 33.93 12.99
N ASN A 113 6.16 35.10 12.94
CA ASN A 113 6.79 36.37 12.65
C ASN A 113 8.10 36.50 13.45
N LEU A 114 9.23 36.63 12.74
CA LEU A 114 10.62 36.54 13.25
C LEU A 114 11.05 37.70 14.16
N ASN A 115 10.13 38.31 14.91
CA ASN A 115 10.40 39.52 15.69
C ASN A 115 11.08 39.28 17.07
N HIS A 116 11.52 38.06 17.38
CA HIS A 116 12.25 37.77 18.63
C HIS A 116 13.52 36.94 18.37
N ILE A 117 14.64 37.64 18.16
CA ILE A 117 15.88 37.15 17.52
C ILE A 117 16.83 36.34 18.44
N PHE A 118 16.56 36.12 19.73
CA PHE A 118 17.61 35.61 20.64
C PHE A 118 17.32 34.34 21.47
N THR A 119 16.25 33.58 21.22
CA THR A 119 15.98 32.32 21.98
C THR A 119 15.33 31.20 21.16
N VAL A 120 15.39 31.24 19.83
CA VAL A 120 14.67 30.26 18.99
C VAL A 120 15.61 29.11 18.59
N GLU A 121 15.25 27.88 18.95
CA GLU A 121 15.90 26.68 18.43
C GLU A 121 15.82 26.67 16.90
N PRO A 122 16.89 26.30 16.17
CA PRO A 122 16.86 26.30 14.72
C PRO A 122 15.75 25.37 14.22
N MET A 123 14.80 25.94 13.48
CA MET A 123 13.72 25.19 12.86
C MET A 123 14.33 24.12 11.96
N LYS A 124 14.04 22.85 12.22
CA LYS A 124 14.42 21.76 11.31
C LYS A 124 13.69 21.95 9.99
N ILE A 125 14.43 22.34 8.96
CA ILE A 125 13.88 22.50 7.62
C ILE A 125 13.77 21.10 7.01
N THR A 126 12.61 20.47 7.17
CA THR A 126 12.27 19.26 6.43
C THR A 126 11.71 19.67 5.07
N SER A 127 12.29 19.18 3.98
CA SER A 127 11.74 19.44 2.66
C SER A 127 10.36 18.79 2.54
N PRO A 128 9.34 19.46 1.94
CA PRO A 128 8.04 18.84 1.71
C PRO A 128 8.18 17.58 0.86
N ALA A 129 7.23 16.65 1.01
CA ALA A 129 7.18 15.45 0.19
C ALA A 129 6.85 15.80 -1.26
N THR A 130 7.63 15.25 -2.18
CA THR A 130 7.38 15.36 -3.62
C THR A 130 6.39 14.29 -4.07
N ASP A 131 5.75 14.50 -5.22
CA ASP A 131 4.78 13.58 -5.83
C ASP A 131 5.34 12.15 -5.96
N ALA A 132 6.59 12.03 -6.43
CA ALA A 132 7.28 10.75 -6.54
C ALA A 132 7.56 10.09 -5.19
N GLU A 133 7.81 10.88 -4.14
CA GLU A 133 7.99 10.38 -2.78
C GLU A 133 6.67 9.83 -2.22
N VAL A 134 5.58 10.58 -2.36
CA VAL A 134 4.24 10.17 -1.91
C VAL A 134 3.81 8.89 -2.64
N ALA A 135 3.93 8.83 -3.96
CA ALA A 135 3.60 7.63 -4.73
C ALA A 135 4.43 6.41 -4.28
N LEU A 136 5.72 6.57 -3.99
CA LEU A 136 6.54 5.48 -3.46
C LEU A 136 6.12 5.06 -2.05
N ALA A 137 5.81 6.03 -1.17
CA ALA A 137 5.36 5.75 0.18
C ALA A 137 4.05 4.96 0.18
N LEU A 138 3.09 5.32 -0.69
CA LEU A 138 1.83 4.60 -0.86
C LEU A 138 2.06 3.15 -1.33
N ARG A 139 2.98 2.92 -2.26
CA ARG A 139 3.33 1.55 -2.70
C ARG A 139 4.06 0.73 -1.64
N VAL A 140 4.86 1.37 -0.80
CA VAL A 140 5.47 0.70 0.36
C VAL A 140 4.39 0.35 1.38
N LEU A 141 3.44 1.25 1.63
CA LEU A 141 2.31 1.04 2.53
C LEU A 141 1.41 -0.12 2.05
N GLU A 142 1.07 -0.14 0.76
CA GLU A 142 0.37 -1.22 0.08
C GLU A 142 1.06 -2.57 0.36
N GLY A 143 2.35 -2.68 0.02
CA GLY A 143 3.13 -3.90 0.24
C GLY A 143 3.18 -4.33 1.71
N CYS A 144 3.33 -3.40 2.65
CA CYS A 144 3.31 -3.71 4.08
C CYS A 144 1.97 -4.28 4.55
N CYS A 145 0.85 -3.77 4.03
CA CYS A 145 -0.49 -4.22 4.42
C CYS A 145 -0.87 -5.55 3.78
N LEU A 146 -0.42 -5.81 2.55
CA LEU A 146 -0.62 -7.09 1.88
C LEU A 146 0.19 -8.23 2.53
N LEU A 147 1.38 -7.93 3.07
CA LEU A 147 2.27 -8.93 3.67
C LEU A 147 2.02 -9.16 5.17
N HIS A 148 1.44 -8.19 5.89
CA HIS A 148 1.33 -8.23 7.34
C HIS A 148 0.06 -7.51 7.81
N SER A 149 -0.90 -8.28 8.35
CA SER A 149 -2.23 -7.78 8.70
C SER A 149 -2.20 -6.67 9.75
N GLU A 150 -1.30 -6.72 10.72
CA GLU A 150 -1.18 -5.74 11.80
C GLU A 150 -0.64 -4.39 11.29
N SER A 151 -0.06 -4.36 10.09
CA SER A 151 0.24 -3.11 9.40
C SER A 151 -1.03 -2.29 9.13
N THR A 152 -2.17 -2.93 8.88
CA THR A 152 -3.46 -2.24 8.69
C THR A 152 -3.95 -1.60 9.99
N ILE A 153 -3.65 -2.21 11.14
CA ILE A 153 -3.97 -1.68 12.47
C ILE A 153 -3.12 -0.45 12.77
N LEU A 154 -1.81 -0.52 12.47
CA LEU A 154 -0.92 0.65 12.59
C LEU A 154 -1.38 1.77 11.65
N ALA A 155 -1.77 1.45 10.42
CA ALA A 155 -2.27 2.44 9.47
C ALA A 155 -3.53 3.15 10.01
N HIS A 156 -4.47 2.39 10.59
CA HIS A 156 -5.66 2.95 11.24
C HIS A 156 -5.31 3.90 12.39
N GLN A 157 -4.33 3.56 13.25
CA GLN A 157 -3.85 4.44 14.33
C GLN A 157 -3.32 5.78 13.81
N HIS A 158 -2.81 5.81 12.58
CA HIS A 158 -2.34 7.00 11.89
C HIS A 158 -3.42 7.69 11.04
N LYS A 159 -4.70 7.32 11.20
CA LYS A 159 -5.84 7.86 10.41
C LYS A 159 -5.60 7.72 8.91
N ALA A 160 -5.07 6.58 8.48
CA ALA A 160 -4.64 6.35 7.11
C ALA A 160 -5.71 6.69 6.08
N ILE A 161 -6.97 6.32 6.33
CA ILE A 161 -8.07 6.62 5.41
C ILE A 161 -8.20 8.12 5.16
N THR A 162 -8.25 8.95 6.21
CA THR A 162 -8.35 10.41 6.05
C THR A 162 -7.20 10.98 5.22
N VAL A 163 -5.96 10.54 5.51
CA VAL A 163 -4.76 10.97 4.79
C VAL A 163 -4.83 10.55 3.31
N LEU A 164 -5.22 9.30 3.03
CA LEU A 164 -5.31 8.80 1.67
C LEU A 164 -6.46 9.46 0.89
N MET A 165 -7.59 9.75 1.53
CA MET A 165 -8.68 10.50 0.89
C MET A 165 -8.27 11.94 0.54
N ASN A 166 -7.47 12.58 1.38
CA ASN A 166 -6.90 13.90 1.05
C ASN A 166 -5.91 13.81 -0.12
N ILE A 167 -5.05 12.78 -0.15
CA ILE A 167 -4.15 12.54 -1.30
C ILE A 167 -4.96 12.31 -2.58
N LEU A 168 -6.00 11.48 -2.52
CA LEU A 168 -6.84 11.16 -3.67
C LEU A 168 -7.53 12.41 -4.25
N SER A 169 -7.93 13.36 -3.40
CA SER A 169 -8.64 14.58 -3.81
C SER A 169 -7.72 15.74 -4.22
N THR A 170 -6.49 15.81 -3.68
CA THR A 170 -5.62 17.00 -3.85
C THR A 170 -4.35 16.77 -4.67
N ARG A 171 -3.92 15.53 -4.89
CA ARG A 171 -2.62 15.21 -5.53
C ARG A 171 -2.75 14.84 -7.00
N GLY A 172 -1.59 14.68 -7.64
CA GLY A 172 -1.49 14.34 -9.05
C GLY A 172 -1.86 12.89 -9.35
N VAL A 173 -1.98 12.62 -10.64
CA VAL A 173 -2.45 11.34 -11.18
C VAL A 173 -1.61 10.14 -10.72
N LEU A 174 -0.29 10.34 -10.56
CA LEU A 174 0.61 9.28 -10.10
C LEU A 174 0.30 8.84 -8.66
N GLU A 175 0.07 9.81 -7.77
CA GLU A 175 -0.25 9.59 -6.37
C GLU A 175 -1.67 9.08 -6.21
N GLN A 176 -2.63 9.61 -6.97
CA GLN A 176 -4.01 9.14 -6.99
C GLN A 176 -4.07 7.65 -7.38
N GLY A 177 -3.36 7.24 -8.43
CA GLY A 177 -3.28 5.85 -8.84
C GLY A 177 -2.70 4.93 -7.76
N ALA A 178 -1.57 5.32 -7.16
CA ALA A 178 -0.95 4.56 -6.06
C ALA A 178 -1.82 4.57 -4.78
N CYS A 179 -2.60 5.63 -4.57
CA CYS A 179 -3.50 5.78 -3.43
C CYS A 179 -4.66 4.79 -3.51
N LEU A 180 -5.24 4.58 -4.69
CA LEU A 180 -6.31 3.60 -4.89
C LEU A 180 -5.84 2.17 -4.54
N ASP A 181 -4.63 1.79 -4.96
CA ASP A 181 -4.04 0.49 -4.60
C ASP A 181 -3.80 0.36 -3.09
N ALA A 182 -3.24 1.41 -2.47
CA ALA A 182 -3.00 1.43 -1.02
C ALA A 182 -4.31 1.39 -0.21
N LEU A 183 -5.37 2.05 -0.66
CA LEU A 183 -6.70 2.01 -0.03
C LEU A 183 -7.26 0.58 0.00
N ILE A 184 -7.16 -0.18 -1.11
CA ILE A 184 -7.56 -1.59 -1.14
C ILE A 184 -6.78 -2.40 -0.11
N ALA A 185 -5.45 -2.26 -0.09
CA ALA A 185 -4.59 -3.03 0.81
C ALA A 185 -4.87 -2.74 2.30
N ILE A 186 -5.13 -1.48 2.66
CA ILE A 186 -5.39 -1.07 4.05
C ILE A 186 -6.79 -1.46 4.53
N MET A 187 -7.76 -1.50 3.62
CA MET A 187 -9.13 -1.92 3.92
C MET A 187 -9.31 -3.44 3.85
N LEU A 188 -8.42 -4.17 3.18
CA LEU A 188 -8.47 -5.62 3.11
C LEU A 188 -8.46 -6.21 4.52
N ASP A 189 -9.51 -6.96 4.84
CA ASP A 189 -9.75 -7.57 6.15
C ASP A 189 -9.79 -6.62 7.37
N SER A 190 -9.85 -5.30 7.16
CA SER A 190 -9.89 -4.29 8.22
C SER A 190 -11.24 -3.55 8.29
N SER A 191 -12.13 -4.01 9.18
CA SER A 191 -13.46 -3.38 9.36
C SER A 191 -13.38 -1.91 9.81
N SER A 192 -12.39 -1.56 10.64
CA SER A 192 -12.21 -0.17 11.10
C SER A 192 -11.88 0.77 9.94
N ASN A 193 -10.92 0.39 9.09
CA ASN A 193 -10.57 1.19 7.92
C ASN A 193 -11.72 1.26 6.90
N GLN A 194 -12.51 0.19 6.77
CA GLN A 194 -13.69 0.20 5.89
C GLN A 194 -14.78 1.17 6.38
N MET A 195 -15.07 1.18 7.69
CA MET A 195 -16.02 2.13 8.28
C MET A 195 -15.53 3.58 8.15
N ASP A 196 -14.24 3.82 8.35
CA ASP A 196 -13.65 5.15 8.13
C ASP A 196 -13.77 5.59 6.67
N PHE A 197 -13.59 4.68 5.71
CA PHE A 197 -13.72 4.98 4.28
C PHE A 197 -15.15 5.37 3.90
N GLU A 198 -16.14 4.64 4.44
CA GLU A 198 -17.56 5.00 4.30
C GLU A 198 -17.87 6.36 4.95
N ALA A 199 -17.36 6.61 6.16
CA ALA A 199 -17.54 7.89 6.86
C ALA A 199 -16.89 9.09 6.13
N CYS A 200 -15.84 8.85 5.35
CA CYS A 200 -15.21 9.84 4.49
C CYS A 200 -15.86 9.98 3.10
N ASN A 201 -17.03 9.36 2.86
CA ASN A 201 -17.71 9.34 1.56
C ASN A 201 -16.79 8.85 0.42
N GLY A 202 -15.96 7.84 0.69
CA GLY A 202 -14.92 7.44 -0.26
C GLY A 202 -15.43 6.99 -1.63
N ILE A 203 -16.65 6.44 -1.71
CA ILE A 203 -17.31 6.10 -2.98
C ILE A 203 -17.64 7.36 -3.80
N GLU A 204 -18.05 8.44 -3.16
CA GLU A 204 -18.37 9.70 -3.84
C GLU A 204 -17.12 10.28 -4.50
N GLU A 205 -16.00 10.36 -3.77
CA GLU A 205 -14.72 10.85 -4.30
C GLU A 205 -14.22 10.02 -5.50
N VAL A 206 -14.27 8.69 -5.40
CA VAL A 206 -13.90 7.81 -6.53
C VAL A 206 -14.86 8.00 -7.70
N ALA A 207 -16.15 8.21 -7.43
CA ALA A 207 -17.14 8.46 -8.47
C ALA A 207 -16.93 9.81 -9.18
N LEU A 208 -16.47 10.85 -8.46
CA LEU A 208 -16.09 12.12 -9.06
C LEU A 208 -14.92 11.93 -10.04
N LEU A 209 -13.87 11.19 -9.64
CA LEU A 209 -12.70 10.94 -10.49
C LEU A 209 -13.03 10.14 -11.75
N ILE A 210 -13.79 9.04 -11.64
CA ILE A 210 -14.11 8.19 -12.80
C ILE A 210 -15.06 8.87 -13.79
N ARG A 211 -15.91 9.79 -13.33
CA ARG A 211 -16.87 10.51 -14.18
C ARG A 211 -16.28 11.74 -14.85
N ASP A 212 -15.21 12.30 -14.30
CA ASP A 212 -14.56 13.46 -14.89
C ASP A 212 -13.86 13.06 -16.20
N LYS A 213 -14.39 13.54 -17.32
CA LYS A 213 -13.86 13.29 -18.67
C LYS A 213 -12.54 14.02 -18.94
N GLN A 214 -12.14 14.96 -18.09
CA GLN A 214 -10.84 15.64 -18.17
C GLN A 214 -9.73 14.86 -17.46
N THR A 215 -10.10 13.95 -16.55
CA THR A 215 -9.15 13.05 -15.89
C THR A 215 -8.54 12.09 -16.91
N GLU A 216 -7.25 11.78 -16.74
CA GLU A 216 -6.56 10.83 -17.60
C GLU A 216 -7.27 9.46 -17.63
N GLU A 217 -7.48 8.91 -18.82
CA GLU A 217 -8.22 7.64 -19.02
C GLU A 217 -7.64 6.51 -18.15
N HIS A 218 -6.33 6.46 -17.99
CA HIS A 218 -5.67 5.44 -17.19
C HIS A 218 -6.07 5.50 -15.70
N LEU A 219 -6.26 6.70 -15.15
CA LEU A 219 -6.72 6.88 -13.77
C LEU A 219 -8.20 6.56 -13.63
N ARG A 220 -9.02 6.93 -14.62
CA ARG A 220 -10.44 6.55 -14.66
C ARG A 220 -10.61 5.03 -14.71
N LEU A 221 -9.79 4.33 -15.52
CA LEU A 221 -9.73 2.87 -15.54
C LEU A 221 -9.32 2.31 -14.17
N LYS A 222 -8.32 2.92 -13.52
CA LYS A 222 -7.88 2.53 -12.18
C LYS A 222 -8.99 2.66 -11.13
N CYS A 223 -9.82 3.69 -11.21
CA CYS A 223 -11.01 3.83 -10.37
C CYS A 223 -12.00 2.67 -10.60
N GLY A 224 -12.17 2.22 -11.85
CA GLY A 224 -12.98 1.04 -12.17
C GLY A 224 -12.44 -0.24 -11.55
N GLU A 225 -11.12 -0.46 -11.65
CA GLU A 225 -10.43 -1.60 -11.01
C GLU A 225 -10.61 -1.56 -9.49
N PHE A 226 -10.44 -0.38 -8.88
CA PHE A 226 -10.65 -0.14 -7.46
C PHE A 226 -12.06 -0.53 -7.02
N LEU A 227 -13.10 -0.05 -7.71
CA LEU A 227 -14.49 -0.36 -7.34
C LEU A 227 -14.82 -1.86 -7.46
N LEU A 228 -14.28 -2.54 -8.46
CA LEU A 228 -14.43 -3.98 -8.64
C LEU A 228 -13.78 -4.77 -7.49
N LEU A 229 -12.56 -4.39 -7.09
CA LEU A 229 -11.86 -5.00 -5.96
C LEU A 229 -12.53 -4.68 -4.63
N LEU A 230 -12.96 -3.44 -4.43
CA LEU A 230 -13.63 -2.98 -3.22
C LEU A 230 -14.91 -3.78 -2.98
N ILE A 231 -15.76 -3.92 -4.00
CA ILE A 231 -17.03 -4.64 -3.88
C ILE A 231 -16.80 -6.16 -3.79
N GLY A 232 -15.90 -6.72 -4.61
CA GLY A 232 -15.74 -8.18 -4.69
C GLY A 232 -14.93 -8.80 -3.57
N HIS A 233 -13.90 -8.10 -3.08
CA HIS A 233 -12.89 -8.70 -2.20
C HIS A 233 -12.83 -8.02 -0.83
N VAL A 234 -13.03 -6.70 -0.78
CA VAL A 234 -12.97 -5.95 0.49
C VAL A 234 -14.31 -6.00 1.23
N ASN A 235 -15.43 -5.81 0.52
CA ASN A 235 -16.78 -5.80 1.08
C ASN A 235 -17.57 -7.10 0.89
N GLY A 236 -16.99 -8.15 0.29
CA GLY A 236 -17.69 -9.37 -0.10
C GLY A 236 -18.14 -10.32 1.03
N ARG A 237 -18.18 -9.87 2.30
CA ARG A 237 -18.45 -10.72 3.47
C ARG A 237 -19.96 -10.82 3.76
N GLU A 238 -20.38 -11.89 4.45
CA GLU A 238 -21.79 -12.15 4.83
C GLU A 238 -22.44 -10.99 5.64
N LYS A 239 -21.63 -10.23 6.38
CA LYS A 239 -22.01 -8.94 6.97
C LYS A 239 -20.97 -7.89 6.57
N PRO A 240 -21.21 -7.13 5.51
CA PRO A 240 -20.27 -6.11 5.05
C PRO A 240 -20.18 -4.97 6.07
N PRO A 241 -18.97 -4.49 6.40
CA PRO A 241 -18.80 -3.31 7.26
C PRO A 241 -19.34 -2.03 6.63
N MET A 242 -19.26 -1.92 5.28
CA MET A 242 -19.82 -0.80 4.53
C MET A 242 -21.23 -1.14 4.08
N MET A 243 -22.21 -0.51 4.72
CA MET A 243 -23.63 -0.81 4.53
C MET A 243 -24.22 -0.11 3.31
N THR A 244 -23.74 1.09 2.95
CA THR A 244 -24.33 1.91 1.88
C THR A 244 -23.63 1.76 0.54
N ILE A 245 -22.50 1.06 0.46
CA ILE A 245 -21.66 0.99 -0.75
C ILE A 245 -22.42 0.66 -2.04
N HIS A 246 -23.37 -0.28 -2.00
CA HIS A 246 -24.16 -0.64 -3.19
C HIS A 246 -25.13 0.47 -3.61
N GLU A 247 -25.72 1.14 -2.63
CA GLU A 247 -26.62 2.27 -2.86
C GLU A 247 -25.84 3.48 -3.37
N ASP A 248 -24.66 3.74 -2.81
CA ASP A 248 -23.79 4.84 -3.22
C ASP A 248 -23.26 4.65 -4.63
N VAL A 249 -22.76 3.45 -4.97
CA VAL A 249 -22.33 3.15 -6.34
C VAL A 249 -23.48 3.32 -7.34
N ARG A 250 -24.68 2.84 -7.00
CA ARG A 250 -25.88 3.05 -7.81
C ARG A 250 -26.23 4.53 -7.96
N ARG A 251 -26.18 5.29 -6.86
CA ARG A 251 -26.53 6.72 -6.81
C ARG A 251 -25.56 7.55 -7.66
N PHE A 252 -24.26 7.28 -7.56
CA PHE A 252 -23.23 8.11 -8.18
C PHE A 252 -22.86 7.69 -9.61
N LEU A 253 -22.92 6.39 -9.94
CA LEU A 253 -22.54 5.85 -11.26
C LEU A 253 -23.74 5.34 -12.09
N GLY A 254 -24.92 5.21 -11.49
CA GLY A 254 -26.13 4.73 -12.15
C GLY A 254 -26.32 3.21 -12.12
N GLU A 255 -27.55 2.77 -12.35
CA GLU A 255 -27.98 1.36 -12.21
C GLU A 255 -27.17 0.40 -13.09
N LYS A 256 -26.87 0.83 -14.34
CA LYS A 256 -26.16 -0.01 -15.31
C LYS A 256 -24.73 -0.31 -14.86
N SER A 257 -23.99 0.72 -14.44
CA SER A 257 -22.62 0.57 -13.96
C SER A 257 -22.57 -0.21 -12.64
N ALA A 258 -23.49 0.09 -11.71
CA ALA A 258 -23.61 -0.65 -10.45
C ALA A 258 -23.89 -2.15 -10.68
N SER A 259 -24.80 -2.48 -11.60
CA SER A 259 -25.11 -3.87 -11.95
C SER A 259 -23.91 -4.60 -12.56
N LEU A 260 -23.12 -3.92 -13.42
CA LEU A 260 -21.90 -4.48 -14.00
C LEU A 260 -20.85 -4.76 -12.94
N ILE A 261 -20.60 -3.81 -12.04
CA ILE A 261 -19.62 -3.97 -10.95
C ILE A 261 -20.04 -5.13 -10.05
N TRP A 262 -21.31 -5.19 -9.64
CA TRP A 262 -21.83 -6.29 -8.83
C TRP A 262 -21.72 -7.64 -9.52
N ALA A 263 -22.07 -7.74 -10.81
CA ALA A 263 -21.96 -8.99 -11.53
C ALA A 263 -20.49 -9.45 -11.65
N ALA A 264 -19.59 -8.53 -12.01
CA ALA A 264 -18.17 -8.82 -12.18
C ALA A 264 -17.49 -9.16 -10.85
N SER A 265 -17.93 -8.59 -9.74
CA SER A 265 -17.36 -8.84 -8.42
C SER A 265 -17.59 -10.27 -7.91
N GLN A 266 -18.55 -11.00 -8.47
CA GLN A 266 -18.82 -12.41 -8.16
C GLN A 266 -17.89 -13.38 -8.92
N PHE A 267 -17.16 -12.91 -9.94
CA PHE A 267 -16.27 -13.74 -10.76
C PHE A 267 -14.81 -13.48 -10.39
N GLY A 268 -14.13 -14.45 -9.77
CA GLY A 268 -12.70 -14.27 -9.47
C GLY A 268 -11.94 -15.46 -8.89
N SER A 269 -12.59 -16.48 -8.35
CA SER A 269 -11.89 -17.49 -7.55
C SER A 269 -11.17 -18.59 -8.35
N THR A 270 -11.46 -18.79 -9.64
CA THR A 270 -10.97 -19.96 -10.40
C THR A 270 -9.88 -19.67 -11.44
N LEU A 271 -9.56 -18.40 -11.70
CA LEU A 271 -8.56 -18.01 -12.70
C LEU A 271 -7.15 -17.94 -12.12
N ASP A 272 -6.13 -18.11 -12.97
CA ASP A 272 -4.71 -17.88 -12.66
C ASP A 272 -4.40 -16.37 -12.46
N PRO A 273 -3.39 -15.95 -11.68
CA PRO A 273 -3.15 -14.54 -11.36
C PRO A 273 -3.00 -13.60 -12.57
N GLU A 274 -2.31 -14.02 -13.63
CA GLU A 274 -2.16 -13.18 -14.85
C GLU A 274 -3.50 -13.01 -15.57
N GLN A 275 -4.32 -14.06 -15.58
CA GLN A 275 -5.66 -14.03 -16.15
C GLN A 275 -6.60 -13.18 -15.30
N ARG A 276 -6.45 -13.18 -13.96
CA ARG A 276 -7.20 -12.31 -13.06
C ARG A 276 -6.93 -10.83 -13.32
N LEU A 277 -5.65 -10.46 -13.50
CA LEU A 277 -5.30 -9.07 -13.79
C LEU A 277 -5.87 -8.62 -15.14
N THR A 278 -5.74 -9.45 -16.17
CA THR A 278 -6.33 -9.18 -17.49
C THR A 278 -7.85 -9.07 -17.42
N ALA A 279 -8.51 -9.97 -16.70
CA ALA A 279 -9.95 -9.95 -16.52
C ALA A 279 -10.42 -8.69 -15.77
N LEU A 280 -9.73 -8.32 -14.68
CA LEU A 280 -10.01 -7.11 -13.91
C LEU A 280 -9.96 -5.87 -14.82
N HIS A 281 -8.90 -5.76 -15.62
CA HIS A 281 -8.74 -4.65 -16.55
C HIS A 281 -9.85 -4.58 -17.60
N ILE A 282 -10.23 -5.73 -18.18
CA ILE A 282 -11.34 -5.82 -19.13
C ILE A 282 -12.67 -5.38 -18.48
N GLN A 283 -12.95 -5.83 -17.25
CA GLN A 283 -14.17 -5.43 -16.56
C GLN A 283 -14.17 -3.94 -16.19
N ALA A 284 -13.03 -3.42 -15.72
CA ALA A 284 -12.90 -1.98 -15.42
C ALA A 284 -13.16 -1.13 -16.67
N ARG A 285 -12.68 -1.55 -17.83
CA ARG A 285 -12.96 -0.88 -19.10
C ARG A 285 -14.44 -0.89 -19.45
N ARG A 286 -15.15 -2.01 -19.25
CA ARG A 286 -16.61 -2.10 -19.46
C ARG A 286 -17.38 -1.19 -18.50
N VAL A 287 -16.94 -1.08 -17.25
CA VAL A 287 -17.53 -0.15 -16.28
C VAL A 287 -17.35 1.29 -16.79
N LEU A 288 -16.15 1.67 -17.21
CA LEU A 288 -15.87 3.00 -17.74
C LEU A 288 -16.73 3.33 -18.97
N GLU A 289 -16.78 2.42 -19.95
CA GLU A 289 -17.62 2.55 -21.14
C GLU A 289 -19.11 2.71 -20.78
N SER A 290 -19.57 2.05 -19.71
CA SER A 290 -20.95 2.19 -19.25
C SER A 290 -21.27 3.57 -18.65
N ILE A 291 -20.27 4.24 -18.07
CA ILE A 291 -20.38 5.57 -17.48
C ILE A 291 -20.36 6.64 -18.58
N ASP A 292 -19.50 6.47 -19.59
CA ASP A 292 -19.33 7.45 -20.68
C ASP A 292 -20.51 7.49 -21.68
N LEU A 293 -21.36 6.46 -21.68
CA LEU A 293 -22.61 6.42 -22.44
C LEU A 293 -23.70 7.33 -21.86
N TYR A 294 -23.45 7.95 -20.70
CA TYR A 294 -24.30 8.94 -20.03
C TYR A 294 -23.57 10.30 -19.88
#